data_AF-A0A382SR97-F1
#
_entry.id   AF-A0A382SR97-F1
#
_cell.length_a   1.000
_cell.length_b   1.000
_cell.length_c   1.000
_cell.angle_alpha   90.00
_cell.angle_beta   90.00
_cell.angle_gamma   90.00
#
_symmetry.space_group_name_H-M   'P 1'
#
loop_
_entity.id
_entity.type
_entity.pdbx_description
1 polymer ?
#
loop_
_entity_poly.entity_id
_entity_poly.type
_entity_poly.pdbx_seq_one_letter_code
_entity_poly.pdbx_strand_id
1 'polypeptide(L)'
;IKLVSEPITSNGSKSASNSVSVNNSAGYAIGDYTSSGITVDATSAAFSSSDKIYFDNGAVFTVSANANSGVTTLYGTLADASLTNDETGFEAGTFSISSTVSLTAAASATAKSAQINYSSGYSNGATELTVDSLGAALSSGDVFRFGNGATFTLSANAAQNATTLTGTLSGGAVADDEVGYLVQNITVGSNSYDFAIGDRIRFANGGILNLTTNPASSATTLTGSLSHDLANGEATVSRREAFLSGQMFHFANGAKLTLTAAAAASSTSLTGYWDSAVTDTEEGDQGYLSRGNDILYSLNGGDILTSH
;
A
#
# COMPACT_ATOMS: atom_id res chain seq x y z
N ILE A 1 4.34 -2.58 -8.43
CA ILE A 1 3.02 -3.23 -8.61
C ILE A 1 2.31 -3.18 -7.26
N LYS A 2 1.21 -2.44 -7.17
CA LYS A 2 0.54 -2.09 -5.91
C LYS A 2 -0.50 -3.15 -5.52
N LEU A 3 -0.65 -3.41 -4.22
CA LEU A 3 -1.79 -4.16 -3.66
C LEU A 3 -2.75 -3.14 -3.06
N VAL A 4 -3.95 -2.98 -3.63
CA VAL A 4 -4.83 -1.84 -3.31
C VAL A 4 -5.66 -2.05 -2.05
N SER A 5 -5.70 -3.27 -1.52
CA SER A 5 -6.36 -3.52 -0.23
C SER A 5 -5.53 -3.12 0.99
N GLU A 6 -4.33 -2.57 0.78
CA GLU A 6 -3.32 -2.31 1.82
C GLU A 6 -2.75 -0.88 1.92
N PRO A 7 -2.90 0.08 0.97
CA PRO A 7 -2.27 1.38 1.10
C PRO A 7 -2.93 2.21 2.21
N ILE A 8 -2.19 3.18 2.74
CA ILE A 8 -2.77 4.28 3.53
C ILE A 8 -2.86 5.54 2.66
N THR A 9 -4.02 6.18 2.64
CA THR A 9 -4.18 7.54 2.10
C THR A 9 -4.59 8.48 3.21
N SER A 10 -4.03 9.69 3.19
CA SER A 10 -4.48 10.74 4.11
C SER A 10 -5.91 11.14 3.75
N ASN A 11 -6.77 11.32 4.75
CA ASN A 11 -8.12 11.84 4.52
C ASN A 11 -8.11 13.36 4.71
N GLY A 12 -8.01 14.08 3.60
CA GLY A 12 -7.82 15.53 3.54
C GLY A 12 -6.35 15.95 3.61
N SER A 13 -6.02 17.09 3.00
CA SER A 13 -4.66 17.65 3.07
C SER A 13 -4.22 17.86 4.52
N LYS A 14 -2.95 17.53 4.79
CA LYS A 14 -2.28 17.72 6.08
C LYS A 14 -1.17 18.73 5.92
N SER A 15 -1.14 19.73 6.80
CA SER A 15 0.03 20.60 6.94
C SER A 15 1.15 19.86 7.66
N ALA A 16 2.39 20.32 7.49
CA ALA A 16 3.51 19.86 8.29
C ALA A 16 3.21 20.05 9.79
N SER A 17 3.75 19.16 10.63
CA SER A 17 3.66 19.33 12.08
C SER A 17 4.41 20.60 12.51
N ASN A 18 3.92 21.23 13.58
CA ASN A 18 4.67 22.32 14.21
C ASN A 18 6.04 21.79 14.67
N SER A 19 7.10 22.52 14.37
CA SER A 19 8.46 22.12 14.68
C SER A 19 9.09 23.02 15.75
N VAL A 20 10.06 22.46 16.48
CA VAL A 20 10.86 23.15 17.48
C VAL A 20 12.31 22.75 17.28
N SER A 21 13.22 23.73 17.24
CA SER A 21 14.67 23.49 17.15
C SER A 21 15.34 23.96 18.43
N VAL A 22 16.19 23.10 19.02
CA VAL A 22 16.88 23.39 20.27
C VAL A 22 17.97 24.44 20.04
N ASN A 23 17.98 25.49 20.87
CA ASN A 23 18.96 26.57 20.81
C ASN A 23 19.75 26.63 22.12
N ASN A 24 20.59 25.61 22.32
CA ASN A 24 21.48 25.52 23.47
C ASN A 24 22.69 24.65 23.11
N SER A 25 23.87 25.28 22.98
CA SER A 25 25.12 24.60 22.64
C SER A 25 25.53 23.51 23.63
N ALA A 26 25.08 23.59 24.89
CA ALA A 26 25.37 22.58 25.91
C ALA A 26 24.41 21.37 25.86
N GLY A 27 23.30 21.48 25.14
CA GLY A 27 22.24 20.47 25.12
C GLY A 27 21.46 20.37 26.43
N TYR A 28 20.58 19.36 26.49
CA TYR A 28 19.74 19.07 27.66
C TYR A 28 19.78 17.58 27.99
N ALA A 29 20.00 17.24 29.26
CA ALA A 29 19.86 15.87 29.74
C ALA A 29 18.37 15.54 29.97
N ILE A 30 18.03 14.25 30.03
CA ILE A 30 16.70 13.81 30.46
C ILE A 30 16.37 14.42 31.84
N GLY A 31 15.20 15.02 32.00
CA GLY A 31 14.87 15.71 33.24
C GLY A 31 13.62 16.60 33.21
N ASP A 32 13.33 17.17 34.37
CA ASP A 32 12.23 18.10 34.61
C ASP A 32 12.70 19.55 34.36
N TYR A 33 12.07 20.19 33.37
CA TYR A 33 12.28 21.58 32.97
C TYR A 33 11.00 22.41 33.13
N THR A 34 10.06 21.98 33.97
CA THR A 34 8.77 22.67 34.20
C THR A 34 8.96 24.06 34.83
N SER A 35 10.07 24.28 35.54
CA SER A 35 10.41 25.56 36.16
C SER A 35 11.56 26.30 35.47
N SER A 36 12.53 25.56 34.91
CA SER A 36 13.73 26.13 34.27
C SER A 36 13.57 26.36 32.77
N GLY A 37 12.73 25.55 32.11
CA GLY A 37 12.54 25.56 30.66
C GLY A 37 13.73 25.02 29.87
N ILE A 38 13.46 24.68 28.60
CA ILE A 38 14.48 24.48 27.56
C ILE A 38 14.48 25.68 26.63
N THR A 39 15.67 26.06 26.14
CA THR A 39 15.85 27.16 25.19
C THR A 39 15.74 26.62 23.77
N VAL A 40 14.93 27.29 22.96
CA VAL A 40 14.61 26.90 21.60
C VAL A 40 14.67 28.12 20.69
N ASP A 41 14.81 27.90 19.40
CA ASP A 41 14.54 28.95 18.43
C ASP A 41 13.10 29.45 18.55
N ALA A 42 12.88 30.71 18.19
CA ALA A 42 11.56 31.32 18.28
C ALA A 42 10.52 30.46 17.55
N THR A 43 9.52 29.95 18.29
CA THR A 43 8.55 29.00 17.72
C THR A 43 7.70 29.66 16.64
N SER A 44 7.38 28.93 15.57
CA SER A 44 6.48 29.43 14.52
C SER A 44 4.99 29.27 14.88
N ALA A 45 4.69 28.46 15.88
CA ALA A 45 3.34 28.13 16.33
C ALA A 45 3.22 28.14 17.86
N ALA A 46 1.97 28.16 18.34
CA ALA A 46 1.66 27.99 19.75
C ALA A 46 1.62 26.50 20.13
N PHE A 47 1.96 26.20 21.38
CA PHE A 47 1.89 24.86 21.97
C PHE A 47 1.01 24.90 23.22
N SER A 48 0.21 23.86 23.41
CA SER A 48 -0.64 23.66 24.58
C SER A 48 0.07 22.82 25.63
N SER A 49 -0.35 22.98 26.89
CA SER A 49 0.00 22.04 27.94
C SER A 49 -0.36 20.62 27.53
N SER A 50 0.55 19.68 27.81
CA SER A 50 0.51 18.26 27.47
C SER A 50 0.78 17.90 26.01
N ASP A 51 1.07 18.87 25.15
CA ASP A 51 1.59 18.57 23.80
C ASP A 51 2.92 17.82 23.91
N LYS A 52 3.13 16.89 22.98
CA LYS A 52 4.36 16.09 22.90
C LYS A 52 5.11 16.44 21.63
N ILE A 53 6.37 16.81 21.82
CA ILE A 53 7.33 17.10 20.75
C ILE A 53 8.31 15.92 20.67
N TYR A 54 8.37 15.29 19.51
CA TYR A 54 9.22 14.14 19.23
C TYR A 54 10.43 14.59 18.42
N PHE A 55 11.64 14.37 18.93
CA PHE A 55 12.88 14.74 18.29
C PHE A 55 13.46 13.60 17.47
N ASP A 56 14.27 13.94 16.47
CA ASP A 56 14.85 12.97 15.52
C ASP A 56 15.70 11.87 16.20
N ASN A 57 16.34 12.19 17.34
CA ASN A 57 17.09 11.21 18.13
C ASN A 57 16.23 10.32 19.04
N GLY A 58 14.90 10.48 19.01
CA GLY A 58 13.96 9.73 19.84
C GLY A 58 13.63 10.37 21.19
N ALA A 59 14.18 11.54 21.51
CA ALA A 59 13.77 12.28 22.71
C ALA A 59 12.31 12.74 22.62
N VAL A 60 11.63 12.79 23.76
CA VAL A 60 10.25 13.28 23.86
C VAL A 60 10.17 14.38 24.89
N PHE A 61 9.73 15.57 24.46
CA PHE A 61 9.45 16.68 25.36
C PHE A 61 7.94 16.85 25.53
N THR A 62 7.47 16.75 26.77
CA THR A 62 6.05 17.01 27.11
C THR A 62 5.91 18.41 27.68
N VAL A 63 5.21 19.28 26.97
CA VAL A 63 4.98 20.68 27.36
C VAL A 63 4.14 20.73 28.64
N SER A 64 4.54 21.53 29.63
CA SER A 64 3.84 21.64 30.92
C SER A 64 2.97 22.89 31.06
N ALA A 65 3.09 23.85 30.14
CA ALA A 65 2.31 25.09 30.15
C ALA A 65 2.11 25.61 28.73
N ASN A 66 0.98 26.26 28.48
CA ASN A 66 0.69 26.87 27.17
C ASN A 66 1.78 27.89 26.80
N ALA A 67 2.22 27.83 25.56
CA ALA A 67 3.22 28.70 24.97
C ALA A 67 2.65 29.35 23.70
N ASN A 68 2.74 30.67 23.59
CA ASN A 68 2.35 31.38 22.37
C ASN A 68 3.38 31.18 21.26
N SER A 69 3.03 31.49 20.01
CA SER A 69 4.01 31.57 18.92
C SER A 69 5.08 32.62 19.22
N GLY A 70 6.32 32.33 18.84
CA GLY A 70 7.47 33.22 18.98
C GLY A 70 8.20 33.13 20.31
N VAL A 71 7.84 32.18 21.18
CA VAL A 71 8.59 31.97 22.43
C VAL A 71 9.95 31.33 22.13
N THR A 72 10.95 31.66 22.95
CA THR A 72 12.29 31.06 22.90
C THR A 72 12.55 30.12 24.08
N THR A 73 11.53 29.84 24.89
CA THR A 73 11.60 28.98 26.05
C THR A 73 10.33 28.15 26.16
N LEU A 74 10.49 26.83 26.29
CA LEU A 74 9.40 25.89 26.53
C LEU A 74 9.59 25.22 27.88
N TYR A 75 8.52 25.15 28.67
CA TYR A 75 8.51 24.48 29.97
C TYR A 75 7.92 23.08 29.82
N GLY A 76 8.52 22.09 30.47
CA GLY A 76 8.08 20.70 30.30
C GLY A 76 9.05 19.68 30.86
N THR A 77 8.80 18.41 30.53
CA THR A 77 9.65 17.29 30.93
C THR A 77 10.26 16.64 29.70
N LEU A 78 11.58 16.47 29.70
CA LEU A 78 12.34 15.77 28.66
C LEU A 78 12.57 14.31 29.06
N ALA A 79 12.22 13.39 28.18
CA ALA A 79 12.34 11.94 28.37
C ALA A 79 13.02 11.25 27.19
N ASP A 80 13.32 9.96 27.37
CA ASP A 80 13.81 8.97 26.40
C ASP A 80 15.22 9.20 25.83
N ALA A 81 15.61 10.44 25.53
CA ALA A 81 16.97 10.79 25.14
C ALA A 81 17.33 12.24 25.54
N SER A 82 18.64 12.53 25.58
CA SER A 82 19.15 13.90 25.72
C SER A 82 19.00 14.68 24.42
N LEU A 83 18.94 16.01 24.48
CA LEU A 83 18.92 16.87 23.30
C LEU A 83 20.28 17.51 23.06
N THR A 84 20.64 17.65 21.79
CA THR A 84 21.80 18.44 21.34
C THR A 84 21.35 19.78 20.74
N ASN A 85 22.31 20.68 20.46
CA ASN A 85 22.00 21.93 19.77
C ASN A 85 21.50 21.66 18.35
N ASP A 86 20.59 22.50 17.85
CA ASP A 86 19.97 22.41 16.52
C ASP A 86 19.14 21.13 16.28
N GLU A 87 18.95 20.32 17.32
CA GLU A 87 18.07 19.17 17.27
C GLU A 87 16.63 19.65 17.02
N THR A 88 15.99 19.09 15.99
CA THR A 88 14.64 19.46 15.60
C THR A 88 13.66 18.39 16.06
N GLY A 89 12.53 18.82 16.59
CA GLY A 89 11.43 17.95 16.96
C GLY A 89 10.10 18.47 16.43
N PHE A 90 9.13 17.57 16.34
CA PHE A 90 7.83 17.82 15.75
C PHE A 90 6.71 17.49 16.73
N GLU A 91 5.69 18.34 16.76
CA GLU A 91 4.46 18.09 17.50
C GLU A 91 3.71 16.92 16.89
N ALA A 92 3.36 15.93 17.71
CA ALA A 92 2.49 14.85 17.28
C ALA A 92 1.03 15.30 17.22
N GLY A 93 0.36 14.94 16.12
CA GLY A 93 -1.07 15.11 15.94
C GLY A 93 -1.77 13.78 15.70
N THR A 94 -3.09 13.81 15.77
CA THR A 94 -3.94 12.72 15.29
C THR A 94 -4.53 13.12 13.95
N PHE A 95 -4.46 12.24 12.96
CA PHE A 95 -5.01 12.51 11.64
C PHE A 95 -5.78 11.31 11.11
N SER A 96 -6.83 11.61 10.35
CA SER A 96 -7.66 10.60 9.71
C SER A 96 -6.98 10.04 8.47
N ILE A 97 -7.09 8.72 8.30
CA ILE A 97 -6.73 7.99 7.08
C ILE A 97 -7.98 7.40 6.45
N SER A 98 -7.87 7.03 5.17
CA SER A 98 -8.92 6.26 4.50
C SER A 98 -9.23 4.95 5.23
N SER A 99 -10.52 4.60 5.22
CA SER A 99 -10.97 3.26 5.56
C SER A 99 -10.31 2.23 4.64
N THR A 100 -10.11 1.02 5.16
CA THR A 100 -9.73 -0.11 4.32
C THR A 100 -10.74 -0.31 3.19
N VAL A 101 -10.24 -0.59 1.99
CA VAL A 101 -11.10 -0.92 0.87
C VAL A 101 -11.58 -2.37 1.04
N SER A 102 -12.83 -2.51 1.48
CA SER A 102 -13.51 -3.80 1.59
C SER A 102 -14.42 -3.99 0.39
N LEU A 103 -14.09 -4.94 -0.48
CA LEU A 103 -14.98 -5.41 -1.54
C LEU A 103 -15.48 -6.79 -1.20
N THR A 104 -16.62 -7.13 -1.78
CA THR A 104 -17.17 -8.48 -1.73
C THR A 104 -17.53 -8.89 -3.13
N ALA A 105 -17.10 -10.07 -3.56
CA ALA A 105 -17.57 -10.68 -4.80
C ALA A 105 -19.09 -10.88 -4.70
N ALA A 106 -19.85 -10.28 -5.62
CA ALA A 106 -21.31 -10.37 -5.64
C ALA A 106 -21.80 -11.55 -6.51
N ALA A 107 -20.88 -12.24 -7.17
CA ALA A 107 -21.10 -13.48 -7.90
C ALA A 107 -19.81 -14.31 -7.89
N SER A 108 -19.95 -15.63 -8.05
CA SER A 108 -18.78 -16.48 -8.27
C SER A 108 -18.14 -16.17 -9.63
N ALA A 109 -16.83 -16.29 -9.72
CA ALA A 109 -16.07 -16.14 -10.96
C ALA A 109 -15.02 -17.24 -11.05
N THR A 110 -14.95 -17.93 -12.19
CA THR A 110 -13.91 -18.94 -12.42
C THR A 110 -12.70 -18.29 -13.07
N ALA A 111 -11.52 -18.50 -12.48
CA ALA A 111 -10.26 -18.14 -13.09
C ALA A 111 -9.92 -19.13 -14.20
N LYS A 112 -9.42 -18.60 -15.32
CA LYS A 112 -8.87 -19.41 -16.40
C LYS A 112 -7.45 -18.99 -16.66
N SER A 113 -6.57 -19.96 -16.82
CA SER A 113 -5.15 -19.74 -17.11
C SER A 113 -4.68 -20.58 -18.29
N ALA A 114 -3.56 -20.16 -18.85
CA ALA A 114 -2.81 -20.91 -19.85
C ALA A 114 -1.32 -20.75 -19.52
N GLN A 115 -0.63 -21.86 -19.29
CA GLN A 115 0.82 -21.90 -19.04
C GLN A 115 1.54 -22.21 -20.34
N ILE A 116 2.54 -21.42 -20.70
CA ILE A 116 3.35 -21.68 -21.89
C ILE A 116 4.10 -23.00 -21.70
N ASN A 117 4.01 -23.88 -22.71
CA ASN A 117 4.74 -25.14 -22.75
C ASN A 117 5.60 -25.16 -24.02
N TYR A 118 6.65 -24.34 -23.99
CA TYR A 118 7.59 -24.23 -25.08
C TYR A 118 8.90 -23.60 -24.58
N SER A 119 9.95 -24.42 -24.48
CA SER A 119 11.25 -24.06 -23.88
C SER A 119 11.94 -22.83 -24.46
N SER A 120 11.64 -22.46 -25.70
CA SER A 120 12.20 -21.25 -26.34
C SER A 120 11.36 -19.99 -26.14
N GLY A 121 10.16 -20.13 -25.55
CA GLY A 121 9.18 -19.06 -25.43
C GLY A 121 8.69 -18.54 -26.78
N TYR A 122 7.96 -17.43 -26.76
CA TYR A 122 7.42 -16.78 -27.94
C TYR A 122 7.76 -15.30 -27.99
N SER A 123 8.11 -14.82 -29.18
CA SER A 123 8.33 -13.39 -29.42
C SER A 123 7.02 -12.66 -29.71
N ASN A 124 7.01 -11.35 -29.47
CA ASN A 124 5.89 -10.47 -29.81
C ASN A 124 5.45 -10.66 -31.27
N GLY A 125 4.14 -10.77 -31.51
CA GLY A 125 3.55 -11.04 -32.83
C GLY A 125 3.34 -12.53 -33.14
N ALA A 126 3.71 -13.46 -32.26
CA ALA A 126 3.37 -14.87 -32.42
C ALA A 126 1.86 -15.07 -32.57
N THR A 127 1.45 -15.90 -33.55
CA THR A 127 0.03 -16.15 -33.86
C THR A 127 -0.51 -17.45 -33.27
N GLU A 128 0.36 -18.21 -32.63
CA GLU A 128 0.05 -19.48 -32.00
C GLU A 128 0.92 -19.65 -30.75
N LEU A 129 0.34 -20.20 -29.70
CA LEU A 129 1.05 -20.58 -28.48
C LEU A 129 0.78 -22.05 -28.17
N THR A 130 1.84 -22.82 -27.93
CA THR A 130 1.74 -24.13 -27.28
C THR A 130 1.67 -23.91 -25.78
N VAL A 131 0.68 -24.53 -25.16
CA VAL A 131 0.38 -24.38 -23.74
C VAL A 131 0.17 -25.74 -23.11
N ASP A 132 0.28 -25.80 -21.79
CA ASP A 132 -0.24 -26.93 -21.05
C ASP A 132 -1.74 -27.11 -21.27
N SER A 133 -2.20 -28.35 -21.09
CA SER A 133 -3.59 -28.75 -21.28
C SER A 133 -4.53 -27.82 -20.52
N LEU A 134 -5.40 -27.10 -21.25
CA LEU A 134 -6.34 -26.14 -20.66
C LEU A 134 -7.30 -26.81 -19.68
N GLY A 135 -7.48 -26.20 -18.51
CA GLY A 135 -8.48 -26.64 -17.52
C GLY A 135 -9.94 -26.39 -17.94
N ALA A 136 -10.20 -25.47 -18.87
CA ALA A 136 -11.54 -25.11 -19.34
C ALA A 136 -11.54 -24.63 -20.79
N ALA A 137 -12.70 -24.67 -21.44
CA ALA A 137 -12.86 -24.12 -22.79
C ALA A 137 -12.79 -22.58 -22.81
N LEU A 138 -12.27 -22.06 -23.92
CA LEU A 138 -12.04 -20.65 -24.21
C LEU A 138 -12.75 -20.27 -25.52
N SER A 139 -13.12 -19.00 -25.64
CA SER A 139 -13.82 -18.45 -26.80
C SER A 139 -12.90 -17.55 -27.62
N SER A 140 -13.17 -17.46 -28.92
CA SER A 140 -12.57 -16.43 -29.77
C SER A 140 -12.83 -15.04 -29.17
N GLY A 141 -11.81 -14.19 -29.14
CA GLY A 141 -11.81 -12.89 -28.49
C GLY A 141 -11.37 -12.90 -27.03
N ASP A 142 -11.23 -14.06 -26.38
CA ASP A 142 -10.66 -14.15 -25.03
C ASP A 142 -9.22 -13.59 -25.03
N VAL A 143 -8.89 -12.78 -24.02
CA VAL A 143 -7.57 -12.14 -23.89
C VAL A 143 -6.88 -12.67 -22.64
N PHE A 144 -5.71 -13.28 -22.80
CA PHE A 144 -4.84 -13.66 -21.69
C PHE A 144 -3.81 -12.56 -21.46
N ARG A 145 -3.52 -12.27 -20.18
CA ARG A 145 -2.45 -11.34 -19.77
C ARG A 145 -1.40 -12.08 -18.96
N PHE A 146 -0.13 -11.92 -19.33
CA PHE A 146 1.03 -12.54 -18.70
C PHE A 146 1.68 -11.60 -17.67
N GLY A 147 2.60 -12.15 -16.86
CA GLY A 147 3.20 -11.44 -15.72
C GLY A 147 3.97 -10.19 -16.13
N ASN A 148 4.60 -10.20 -17.32
CA ASN A 148 5.30 -9.05 -17.87
C ASN A 148 4.37 -8.00 -18.55
N GLY A 149 3.06 -8.24 -18.59
CA GLY A 149 2.08 -7.38 -19.23
C GLY A 149 1.78 -7.69 -20.69
N ALA A 150 2.48 -8.64 -21.32
CA ALA A 150 2.13 -9.13 -22.64
C ALA A 150 0.71 -9.72 -22.65
N THR A 151 0.04 -9.64 -23.79
CA THR A 151 -1.32 -10.11 -23.98
C THR A 151 -1.42 -11.05 -25.17
N PHE A 152 -2.16 -12.14 -25.03
CA PHE A 152 -2.53 -13.01 -26.16
C PHE A 152 -4.04 -12.97 -26.37
N THR A 153 -4.47 -12.50 -27.55
CA THR A 153 -5.91 -12.47 -27.92
C THR A 153 -6.23 -13.64 -28.82
N LEU A 154 -7.17 -14.50 -28.41
CA LEU A 154 -7.57 -15.67 -29.18
C LEU A 154 -8.33 -15.25 -30.45
N SER A 155 -7.97 -15.84 -31.58
CA SER A 155 -8.70 -15.68 -32.84
C SER A 155 -9.71 -16.80 -33.10
N ALA A 156 -9.62 -17.92 -32.37
CA ALA A 156 -10.54 -19.05 -32.47
C ALA A 156 -10.86 -19.63 -31.08
N ASN A 157 -11.97 -20.37 -30.99
CA ASN A 157 -12.31 -21.10 -29.76
C ASN A 157 -11.26 -22.18 -29.48
N ALA A 158 -10.96 -22.43 -28.21
CA ALA A 158 -10.13 -23.55 -27.77
C ALA A 158 -10.93 -24.43 -26.81
N ALA A 159 -10.97 -25.74 -27.07
CA ALA A 159 -11.67 -26.68 -26.21
C ALA A 159 -10.92 -26.89 -24.88
N GLN A 160 -11.62 -27.40 -23.86
CA GLN A 160 -10.96 -27.95 -22.68
C GLN A 160 -9.95 -29.02 -23.10
N ASN A 161 -8.81 -29.07 -22.42
CA ASN A 161 -7.66 -29.92 -22.74
C ASN A 161 -6.93 -29.62 -24.07
N ALA A 162 -7.27 -28.52 -24.76
CA ALA A 162 -6.44 -28.07 -25.87
C ALA A 162 -5.03 -27.70 -25.35
N THR A 163 -4.02 -27.94 -26.16
CA THR A 163 -2.60 -27.61 -25.88
C THR A 163 -2.06 -26.56 -26.86
N THR A 164 -2.93 -26.01 -27.70
CA THR A 164 -2.57 -25.03 -28.72
C THR A 164 -3.63 -23.94 -28.74
N LEU A 165 -3.19 -22.69 -28.63
CA LEU A 165 -4.02 -21.50 -28.74
C LEU A 165 -3.68 -20.76 -30.03
N THR A 166 -4.68 -20.37 -30.81
CA THR A 166 -4.49 -19.55 -32.02
C THR A 166 -4.97 -18.12 -31.75
N GLY A 167 -4.20 -17.12 -32.20
CA GLY A 167 -4.43 -15.75 -31.80
C GLY A 167 -3.32 -14.78 -32.19
N THR A 168 -3.05 -13.80 -31.34
CA THR A 168 -1.95 -12.84 -31.53
C THR A 168 -1.37 -12.43 -30.18
N LEU A 169 -0.06 -12.64 -30.00
CA LEU A 169 0.73 -12.14 -28.88
C LEU A 169 1.15 -10.69 -29.12
N SER A 170 0.97 -9.83 -28.13
CA SER A 170 1.28 -8.40 -28.20
C SER A 170 1.87 -7.89 -26.89
N GLY A 171 2.63 -6.80 -26.95
CA GLY A 171 3.13 -6.10 -25.77
C GLY A 171 4.38 -6.71 -25.12
N GLY A 172 4.92 -7.81 -25.66
CA GLY A 172 6.13 -8.45 -25.14
C GLY A 172 6.34 -9.87 -25.66
N ALA A 173 7.51 -10.44 -25.34
CA ALA A 173 7.76 -11.88 -25.46
C ALA A 173 7.22 -12.61 -24.23
N VAL A 174 6.97 -13.91 -24.31
CA VAL A 174 6.63 -14.76 -23.16
C VAL A 174 7.59 -15.93 -23.06
N ALA A 175 7.97 -16.31 -21.85
CA ALA A 175 8.91 -17.39 -21.59
C ALA A 175 8.21 -18.74 -21.43
N ASP A 176 8.99 -19.83 -21.41
CA ASP A 176 8.52 -21.14 -20.96
C ASP A 176 8.01 -21.06 -19.52
N ASP A 177 7.03 -21.90 -19.18
CA ASP A 177 6.34 -21.93 -17.88
C ASP A 177 5.65 -20.61 -17.46
N GLU A 178 5.63 -19.59 -18.32
CA GLU A 178 4.94 -18.35 -17.99
C GLU A 178 3.43 -18.57 -18.02
N VAL A 179 2.74 -18.16 -16.95
CA VAL A 179 1.30 -18.32 -16.82
C VAL A 179 0.58 -17.03 -17.21
N GLY A 180 -0.30 -17.12 -18.20
CA GLY A 180 -1.26 -16.08 -18.55
C GLY A 180 -2.60 -16.35 -17.89
N TYR A 181 -3.30 -15.29 -17.47
CA TYR A 181 -4.64 -15.37 -16.90
C TYR A 181 -5.65 -14.63 -17.79
N LEU A 182 -6.85 -15.19 -17.94
CA LEU A 182 -7.92 -14.59 -18.72
C LEU A 182 -8.34 -13.25 -18.11
N VAL A 183 -8.35 -12.22 -18.95
CA VAL A 183 -8.95 -10.92 -18.65
C VAL A 183 -10.46 -11.06 -18.75
N GLN A 184 -11.14 -10.89 -17.63
CA GLN A 184 -12.58 -11.06 -17.53
C GLN A 184 -13.19 -10.00 -16.62
N ASN A 185 -14.50 -9.86 -16.75
CA ASN A 185 -15.30 -9.08 -15.81
C ASN A 185 -15.62 -9.95 -14.60
N ILE A 186 -15.43 -9.39 -13.40
CA ILE A 186 -16.00 -9.93 -12.17
C ILE A 186 -17.05 -8.97 -11.62
N THR A 187 -18.05 -9.50 -10.93
CA THR A 187 -19.08 -8.71 -10.27
C THR A 187 -18.75 -8.58 -8.79
N VAL A 188 -18.74 -7.35 -8.30
CA VAL A 188 -18.48 -7.01 -6.89
C VAL A 188 -19.62 -6.15 -6.35
N GLY A 189 -19.73 -6.07 -5.03
CA GLY A 189 -20.50 -5.00 -4.38
C GLY A 189 -19.97 -3.62 -4.78
N SER A 190 -20.76 -2.57 -4.57
CA SER A 190 -20.34 -1.19 -4.90
C SER A 190 -19.02 -0.88 -4.20
N ASN A 191 -17.98 -0.63 -4.99
CA ASN A 191 -16.71 -0.22 -4.42
C ASN A 191 -16.80 1.22 -3.89
N SER A 192 -16.00 1.59 -2.89
CA SER A 192 -15.96 2.95 -2.33
C SER A 192 -14.71 3.72 -2.77
N TYR A 193 -14.02 3.29 -3.82
CA TYR A 193 -12.68 3.74 -4.17
C TYR A 193 -12.44 3.74 -5.67
N ASP A 194 -11.93 4.83 -6.22
CA ASP A 194 -11.47 4.85 -7.61
C ASP A 194 -10.21 3.99 -7.75
N PHE A 195 -10.24 2.94 -8.57
CA PHE A 195 -9.06 2.14 -8.86
C PHE A 195 -8.42 2.53 -10.18
N ALA A 196 -7.14 2.18 -10.32
CA ALA A 196 -6.36 2.39 -11.53
C ALA A 196 -5.99 1.07 -12.22
N ILE A 197 -5.65 1.13 -13.50
CA ILE A 197 -5.09 0.00 -14.24
C ILE A 197 -3.79 -0.49 -13.60
N GLY A 198 -3.63 -1.82 -13.51
CA GLY A 198 -2.46 -2.47 -12.89
C GLY A 198 -2.54 -2.61 -11.37
N ASP A 199 -3.59 -2.06 -10.75
CA ASP A 199 -3.93 -2.32 -9.37
C ASP A 199 -4.26 -3.80 -9.15
N ARG A 200 -3.79 -4.36 -8.03
CA ARG A 200 -4.08 -5.74 -7.63
C ARG A 200 -5.00 -5.77 -6.42
N ILE A 201 -6.07 -6.55 -6.52
CA ILE A 201 -7.06 -6.75 -5.46
C ILE A 201 -7.00 -8.21 -5.02
N ARG A 202 -6.73 -8.45 -3.74
CA ARG A 202 -6.64 -9.78 -3.15
C ARG A 202 -7.93 -10.17 -2.43
N PHE A 203 -8.44 -11.35 -2.73
CA PHE A 203 -9.61 -11.97 -2.10
C PHE A 203 -9.19 -13.03 -1.08
N ALA A 204 -10.08 -13.30 -0.12
CA ALA A 204 -9.79 -14.10 1.08
C ALA A 204 -9.28 -15.53 0.78
N ASN A 205 -9.74 -16.15 -0.29
CA ASN A 205 -9.34 -17.50 -0.70
C ASN A 205 -8.07 -17.51 -1.56
N GLY A 206 -7.40 -16.35 -1.73
CA GLY A 206 -6.12 -16.25 -2.43
C GLY A 206 -6.22 -15.74 -3.86
N GLY A 207 -7.42 -15.50 -4.39
CA GLY A 207 -7.60 -14.90 -5.71
C GLY A 207 -7.05 -13.48 -5.77
N ILE A 208 -6.25 -13.19 -6.79
CA ILE A 208 -5.78 -11.83 -7.10
C ILE A 208 -6.38 -11.42 -8.43
N LEU A 209 -7.11 -10.31 -8.43
CA LEU A 209 -7.53 -9.63 -9.64
C LEU A 209 -6.54 -8.52 -9.97
N ASN A 210 -5.86 -8.61 -11.10
CA ASN A 210 -5.03 -7.53 -11.63
C ASN A 210 -5.84 -6.71 -12.63
N LEU A 211 -6.15 -5.46 -12.29
CA LEU A 211 -7.05 -4.60 -13.04
C LEU A 211 -6.45 -4.21 -14.40
N THR A 212 -7.30 -4.24 -15.43
CA THR A 212 -6.96 -3.84 -16.81
C THR A 212 -7.69 -2.57 -17.23
N THR A 213 -8.46 -1.97 -16.33
CA THR A 213 -9.24 -0.74 -16.54
C THR A 213 -9.14 0.15 -15.30
N ASN A 214 -9.65 1.39 -15.38
CA ASN A 214 -9.78 2.31 -14.25
C ASN A 214 -11.24 2.33 -13.76
N PRO A 215 -11.68 1.38 -12.92
CA PRO A 215 -13.05 1.40 -12.42
C PRO A 215 -13.21 2.52 -11.39
N ALA A 216 -14.19 3.38 -11.63
CA ALA A 216 -14.56 4.45 -10.71
C ALA A 216 -15.23 3.91 -9.44
N SER A 217 -15.27 4.77 -8.44
CA SER A 217 -16.06 4.62 -7.22
C SER A 217 -17.50 4.23 -7.56
N SER A 218 -18.06 3.32 -6.77
CA SER A 218 -19.38 2.69 -6.96
C SER A 218 -19.50 1.71 -8.12
N ALA A 219 -18.47 1.48 -8.93
CA ALA A 219 -18.52 0.44 -9.96
C ALA A 219 -18.75 -0.95 -9.33
N THR A 220 -19.67 -1.71 -9.91
CA THR A 220 -20.02 -3.09 -9.51
C THR A 220 -19.38 -4.15 -10.41
N THR A 221 -18.64 -3.71 -11.41
CA THR A 221 -17.94 -4.59 -12.35
C THR A 221 -16.50 -4.14 -12.43
N LEU A 222 -15.59 -5.09 -12.20
CA LEU A 222 -14.16 -4.88 -12.32
C LEU A 222 -13.63 -5.76 -13.44
N THR A 223 -12.85 -5.18 -14.35
CA THR A 223 -12.23 -5.92 -15.45
C THR A 223 -10.75 -6.14 -15.13
N GLY A 224 -10.31 -7.39 -15.19
CA GLY A 224 -8.92 -7.73 -14.91
C GLY A 224 -8.62 -9.21 -15.12
N SER A 225 -7.37 -9.58 -14.94
CA SER A 225 -6.93 -10.97 -14.98
C SER A 225 -7.00 -11.58 -13.59
N LEU A 226 -7.79 -12.64 -13.43
CA LEU A 226 -8.07 -13.29 -12.15
C LEU A 226 -7.22 -14.56 -11.97
N SER A 227 -6.47 -14.65 -10.86
CA SER A 227 -5.52 -15.76 -10.63
C SER A 227 -6.12 -17.01 -9.97
N HIS A 228 -7.28 -16.89 -9.34
CA HIS A 228 -7.96 -17.99 -8.65
C HIS A 228 -9.46 -17.77 -8.63
N ASP A 229 -10.23 -18.85 -8.55
CA ASP A 229 -11.68 -18.79 -8.47
C ASP A 229 -12.14 -17.93 -7.29
N LEU A 230 -13.22 -17.19 -7.51
CA LEU A 230 -13.91 -16.43 -6.47
C LEU A 230 -15.25 -17.08 -6.16
N ALA A 231 -15.56 -17.20 -4.87
CA ALA A 231 -16.89 -17.57 -4.41
C ALA A 231 -17.80 -16.33 -4.28
N ASN A 232 -19.10 -16.52 -4.51
CA ASN A 232 -20.07 -15.48 -4.15
C ASN A 232 -20.01 -15.16 -2.64
N GLY A 233 -19.95 -13.88 -2.30
CA GLY A 233 -19.80 -13.41 -0.92
C GLY A 233 -18.35 -13.37 -0.43
N GLU A 234 -17.38 -13.73 -1.26
CA GLU A 234 -15.97 -13.68 -0.88
C GLU A 234 -15.48 -12.23 -0.71
N ALA A 235 -14.96 -11.91 0.47
CA ALA A 235 -14.46 -10.59 0.79
C ALA A 235 -12.98 -10.41 0.38
N THR A 236 -12.58 -9.16 0.14
CA THR A 236 -11.17 -8.82 0.00
C THR A 236 -10.42 -8.97 1.31
N VAL A 237 -9.14 -9.32 1.20
CA VAL A 237 -8.22 -9.27 2.33
C VAL A 237 -7.82 -7.82 2.54
N SER A 238 -8.30 -7.21 3.62
CA SER A 238 -7.85 -5.88 4.08
C SER A 238 -6.46 -5.93 4.72
N ARG A 239 -5.95 -4.76 5.12
CA ARG A 239 -4.75 -4.57 5.96
C ARG A 239 -4.69 -5.64 7.06
N ARG A 240 -3.72 -6.57 6.99
CA ARG A 240 -3.54 -7.64 7.99
C ARG A 240 -2.66 -7.25 9.17
N GLU A 241 -1.83 -6.24 9.00
CA GLU A 241 -0.80 -5.87 9.98
C GLU A 241 -1.25 -4.67 10.83
N ALA A 242 -1.07 -4.80 12.14
CA ALA A 242 -1.21 -3.67 13.04
C ALA A 242 -0.11 -2.62 12.76
N PHE A 243 -0.45 -1.35 12.96
CA PHE A 243 0.50 -0.25 12.91
C PHE A 243 1.30 -0.21 14.21
N LEU A 244 2.60 0.01 14.08
CA LEU A 244 3.53 0.02 15.22
C LEU A 244 4.00 1.45 15.53
N SER A 245 4.25 1.74 16.80
CA SER A 245 4.93 2.97 17.18
C SER A 245 6.34 3.01 16.57
N GLY A 246 6.76 4.16 16.08
CA GLY A 246 8.03 4.37 15.36
C GLY A 246 7.98 3.98 13.88
N GLN A 247 6.87 3.42 13.40
CA GLN A 247 6.70 3.09 12.00
C GLN A 247 6.65 4.36 11.14
N MET A 248 7.34 4.33 9.99
CA MET A 248 7.45 5.47 9.09
C MET A 248 6.82 5.16 7.73
N PHE A 249 6.06 6.10 7.19
CA PHE A 249 5.48 6.03 5.87
C PHE A 249 6.06 7.12 4.98
N HIS A 250 6.42 6.76 3.76
CA HIS A 250 6.89 7.68 2.73
C HIS A 250 5.79 7.88 1.71
N PHE A 251 5.51 9.15 1.42
CA PHE A 251 4.51 9.56 0.44
C PHE A 251 5.20 9.93 -0.87
N ALA A 252 4.46 9.86 -1.98
CA ALA A 252 5.01 10.08 -3.32
C ALA A 252 5.64 11.48 -3.52
N ASN A 253 5.20 12.48 -2.74
CA ASN A 253 5.75 13.83 -2.75
C ASN A 253 7.04 13.99 -1.93
N GLY A 254 7.52 12.91 -1.29
CA GLY A 254 8.71 12.90 -0.45
C GLY A 254 8.43 13.11 1.04
N ALA A 255 7.20 13.43 1.41
CA ALA A 255 6.82 13.62 2.80
C ALA A 255 6.88 12.31 3.60
N LYS A 256 7.12 12.46 4.90
CA LYS A 256 7.18 11.35 5.84
C LYS A 256 6.22 11.56 6.99
N LEU A 257 5.56 10.47 7.33
CA LEU A 257 4.79 10.33 8.55
C LEU A 257 5.50 9.34 9.46
N THR A 258 5.77 9.74 10.70
CA THR A 258 6.27 8.84 11.74
C THR A 258 5.21 8.64 12.81
N LEU A 259 4.85 7.38 13.08
CA LEU A 259 3.86 7.05 14.10
C LEU A 259 4.44 7.13 15.50
N THR A 260 3.68 7.72 16.41
CA THR A 260 4.05 7.84 17.83
C THR A 260 3.20 6.96 18.74
N ALA A 261 2.23 6.24 18.16
CA ALA A 261 1.43 5.24 18.85
C ALA A 261 1.10 4.07 17.90
N ALA A 262 0.97 2.87 18.47
CA ALA A 262 0.47 1.71 17.74
C ALA A 262 -1.04 1.83 17.49
N ALA A 263 -1.53 1.21 16.42
CA ALA A 263 -2.93 1.21 16.03
C ALA A 263 -3.33 -0.13 15.40
N ALA A 264 -4.59 -0.53 15.55
CA ALA A 264 -5.09 -1.75 14.90
C ALA A 264 -5.11 -1.57 13.37
N ALA A 265 -4.99 -2.66 12.62
CA ALA A 265 -5.02 -2.64 11.15
C ALA A 265 -6.31 -2.04 10.55
N SER A 266 -7.41 -2.08 11.31
CA SER A 266 -8.71 -1.51 10.95
C SER A 266 -8.85 -0.01 11.29
N SER A 267 -7.82 0.62 11.87
CA SER A 267 -7.91 2.02 12.30
C SER A 267 -8.10 2.96 11.11
N THR A 268 -8.94 3.97 11.31
CA THR A 268 -9.17 5.07 10.36
C THR A 268 -8.52 6.38 10.83
N SER A 269 -7.72 6.29 11.89
CA SER A 269 -6.98 7.40 12.46
C SER A 269 -5.66 6.89 13.00
N LEU A 270 -4.59 7.64 12.75
CA LEU A 270 -3.25 7.35 13.25
C LEU A 270 -2.73 8.57 14.03
N THR A 271 -1.83 8.32 14.97
CA THR A 271 -1.17 9.37 15.76
C THR A 271 0.31 9.37 15.43
N GLY A 272 0.83 10.54 15.06
CA GLY A 272 2.18 10.71 14.56
C GLY A 272 2.48 12.15 14.21
N TYR A 273 3.60 12.39 13.53
CA TYR A 273 3.99 13.72 13.05
C TYR A 273 4.41 13.68 11.58
N TRP A 274 4.23 14.81 10.90
CA TRP A 274 4.58 15.01 9.49
C TRP A 274 5.78 15.93 9.37
N ASP A 275 6.81 15.51 8.64
CA ASP A 275 7.98 16.37 8.37
C ASP A 275 7.69 17.47 7.33
N SER A 276 6.66 17.28 6.52
CA SER A 276 6.26 18.16 5.43
C SER A 276 4.78 17.97 5.08
N ALA A 277 4.21 18.90 4.31
CA ALA A 277 2.79 18.87 3.97
C ALA A 277 2.45 17.72 2.99
N VAL A 278 1.24 17.16 3.12
CA VAL A 278 0.73 16.06 2.30
C VAL A 278 -0.65 16.40 1.76
N THR A 279 -0.92 15.98 0.53
CA THR A 279 -2.24 16.12 -0.09
C THR A 279 -3.08 14.84 0.10
N ASP A 280 -4.40 14.96 0.00
CA ASP A 280 -5.36 13.87 0.20
C ASP A 280 -5.35 12.79 -0.89
N THR A 281 -4.65 13.05 -1.99
CA THR A 281 -4.48 12.10 -3.10
C THR A 281 -3.23 11.25 -2.97
N GLU A 282 -2.40 11.46 -1.95
CA GLU A 282 -1.11 10.81 -1.84
C GLU A 282 -1.18 9.53 -1.01
N GLU A 283 -0.72 8.44 -1.61
CA GLU A 283 -0.55 7.16 -0.95
C GLU A 283 0.81 7.10 -0.26
N GLY A 284 0.79 6.68 1.01
CA GLY A 284 1.99 6.38 1.77
C GLY A 284 2.31 4.89 1.70
N ASP A 285 3.54 4.55 1.36
CA ASP A 285 4.07 3.19 1.52
C ASP A 285 4.99 3.14 2.76
N GLN A 286 5.10 1.97 3.37
CA GLN A 286 5.97 1.76 4.52
C GLN A 286 7.42 2.00 4.12
N GLY A 287 8.11 2.88 4.84
CA GLY A 287 9.54 3.08 4.72
C GLY A 287 10.28 1.83 5.12
N TYR A 288 10.83 1.11 4.13
CA TYR A 288 11.56 -0.14 4.31
C TYR A 288 10.77 -1.29 4.94
N LEU A 289 9.81 -1.83 4.17
CA LEU A 289 9.65 -3.28 4.16
C LEU A 289 10.41 -3.83 2.95
N SER A 290 11.52 -4.53 3.21
CA SER A 290 11.92 -5.64 2.35
C SER A 290 10.72 -6.59 2.31
N ARG A 291 9.84 -6.43 1.31
CA ARG A 291 8.68 -7.31 1.02
C ARG A 291 9.17 -8.68 0.53
N GLY A 292 10.13 -9.26 1.25
CA GLY A 292 10.91 -10.44 0.91
C GLY A 292 10.09 -11.73 0.88
N ASN A 293 8.84 -11.70 1.35
CA ASN A 293 7.96 -12.87 1.31
C ASN A 293 6.69 -12.66 0.47
N ASP A 294 6.24 -11.42 0.25
CA ASP A 294 4.96 -11.16 -0.43
C ASP A 294 5.10 -11.01 -1.95
N ILE A 295 6.31 -10.67 -2.42
CA ILE A 295 6.65 -10.73 -3.85
C ILE A 295 6.82 -12.19 -4.31
N LEU A 296 7.18 -13.11 -3.41
CA LEU A 296 7.34 -14.53 -3.74
C LEU A 296 5.99 -15.25 -3.97
N TYR A 297 4.92 -14.81 -3.30
CA TYR A 297 3.55 -15.31 -3.56
C TYR A 297 3.02 -14.91 -4.95
N SER A 298 3.57 -13.87 -5.58
CA SER A 298 3.04 -13.26 -6.80
C SER A 298 3.68 -13.74 -8.09
N LEU A 299 4.82 -14.45 -8.04
CA LEU A 299 5.62 -14.73 -9.23
C LEU A 299 5.64 -16.21 -9.68
N ASN A 300 5.35 -17.17 -8.80
CA ASN A 300 5.56 -18.60 -9.11
C ASN A 300 4.36 -19.53 -8.85
N GLY A 301 3.13 -19.02 -8.79
CA GLY A 301 1.91 -19.86 -8.92
C GLY A 301 1.88 -21.22 -8.20
N GLY A 302 2.40 -21.33 -6.97
CA GLY A 302 2.62 -22.66 -6.36
C GLY A 302 2.55 -22.69 -4.84
N ASP A 303 1.65 -23.55 -4.36
CA ASP A 303 1.56 -24.27 -3.08
C ASP A 303 2.06 -23.65 -1.76
N ILE A 304 1.14 -23.66 -0.80
CA ILE A 304 1.42 -23.58 0.63
C ILE A 304 2.24 -24.82 1.02
N LEU A 305 3.55 -24.66 1.25
CA LEU A 305 4.26 -25.61 2.11
C LEU A 305 3.75 -25.43 3.54
N THR A 306 2.76 -26.22 3.92
CA THR A 306 2.50 -26.47 5.34
C THR A 306 3.70 -27.25 5.89
N SER A 307 4.47 -26.66 6.80
CA SER A 307 5.27 -27.47 7.72
C SER A 307 5.34 -26.81 9.10
N HIS A 308 4.69 -27.50 10.04
CA HIS A 308 4.96 -27.64 11.48
C HIS A 308 5.41 -26.40 12.26
#